data_AF-A0A937GU25-F1
#
_entry.id   AF-A0A937GU25-F1
#
_cell.length_a   1.000
_cell.length_b   1.000
_cell.length_c   1.000
_cell.angle_alpha   90.00
_cell.angle_beta   90.00
_cell.angle_gamma   90.00
#
_symmetry.space_group_name_H-M   'P 1'
#
loop_
_entity.id
_entity.type
_entity.pdbx_description
1 polymer ?
#
loop_
_entity_poly.entity_id
_entity_poly.type
_entity_poly.pdbx_seq_one_letter_code
_entity_poly.pdbx_strand_id
1 'polypeptide(L)'
;MKIIKFLSLALILMCLSCNDLISKDVFMFSYFKNNGEDGLHLAYSMDGLKWKALNNDQSFLEPKLSKDKLMRDPCIIFGPDGKYHMVWTVSWGENGIGYANSIDLKNWSEQKFIPVMQHEKGTRNSWAPELFYDDKEKQYLIFWASTVSDKFNNTRNQTEDGYNHRMYYTTTKDFENFSETKLFVEPGFNVIDATITKNGNEYFMIIKDETLVPEAKKSLHLLLSDNLYDWNVPFSDAISWSWVEGPTVTRIGDEWVIYFDQYRKGSFGALKSRDLVNWEDISDSISFPDGIRHGTVFKVSQKELLNLRK
;
A
#
# COMPACT_ATOMS: atom_id res chain seq x y z
N MET A 1 -70.42 -44.29 -3.71
CA MET A 1 -69.00 -44.63 -3.91
C MET A 1 -68.49 -43.74 -5.04
N LYS A 2 -67.85 -42.64 -4.67
CA LYS A 2 -66.39 -42.43 -4.67
C LYS A 2 -65.80 -42.39 -6.10
N ILE A 3 -64.95 -41.45 -6.53
CA ILE A 3 -64.57 -40.07 -6.16
C ILE A 3 -63.35 -39.77 -7.07
N ILE A 4 -63.25 -38.52 -7.55
CA ILE A 4 -62.03 -37.79 -7.96
C ILE A 4 -61.45 -38.03 -9.37
N LYS A 5 -61.67 -37.00 -10.20
CA LYS A 5 -60.79 -36.49 -11.26
C LYS A 5 -59.48 -36.02 -10.64
N PHE A 6 -58.33 -36.56 -11.04
CA PHE A 6 -57.03 -35.94 -10.77
C PHE A 6 -56.64 -35.05 -11.94
N LEU A 7 -56.73 -33.74 -11.70
CA LEU A 7 -56.09 -32.70 -12.48
C LEU A 7 -54.59 -32.75 -12.15
N SER A 8 -53.75 -33.10 -13.12
CA SER A 8 -52.30 -33.05 -12.97
C SER A 8 -51.84 -31.60 -13.05
N LEU A 9 -51.76 -30.92 -11.91
CA LEU A 9 -51.14 -29.59 -11.80
C LEU A 9 -49.61 -29.80 -11.81
N ALA A 10 -48.98 -29.60 -12.96
CA ALA A 10 -47.52 -29.54 -13.06
C ALA A 10 -47.04 -28.22 -12.41
N LEU A 11 -46.68 -28.30 -11.13
CA LEU A 11 -46.04 -27.21 -10.41
C LEU A 11 -44.57 -27.13 -10.87
N ILE A 12 -44.28 -26.24 -11.81
CA ILE A 12 -42.91 -25.88 -12.18
C ILE A 12 -42.33 -25.13 -10.97
N LEU A 13 -41.58 -25.84 -10.13
CA LEU A 13 -40.71 -25.23 -9.13
C LEU A 13 -39.58 -24.53 -9.91
N MET A 14 -39.72 -23.23 -10.16
CA MET A 14 -38.56 -22.39 -10.44
C MET A 14 -37.73 -22.34 -9.15
N CYS A 15 -36.80 -23.27 -9.01
CA CYS A 15 -35.65 -23.06 -8.15
C CYS A 15 -34.88 -21.85 -8.71
N LEU A 16 -35.23 -20.66 -8.23
CA LEU A 16 -34.29 -19.55 -8.20
C LEU A 16 -33.15 -20.04 -7.32
N SER A 17 -32.11 -20.60 -7.95
CA SER A 17 -30.79 -20.61 -7.35
C SER A 17 -30.46 -19.15 -7.12
N CYS A 18 -30.73 -18.68 -5.91
CA CYS A 18 -30.03 -17.54 -5.36
C CYS A 18 -28.56 -17.97 -5.46
N ASN A 19 -27.87 -17.51 -6.50
CA ASN A 19 -26.42 -17.55 -6.49
C ASN A 19 -26.07 -16.78 -5.23
N ASP A 20 -25.68 -17.50 -4.18
CA ASP A 20 -24.75 -16.96 -3.21
C ASP A 20 -23.60 -16.42 -4.06
N LEU A 21 -23.69 -15.13 -4.39
CA LEU A 21 -22.55 -14.33 -4.79
C LEU A 21 -21.69 -14.34 -3.55
N ILE A 22 -20.91 -15.42 -3.40
CA ILE A 22 -19.66 -15.41 -2.67
C ILE A 22 -19.00 -14.15 -3.21
N SER A 23 -18.96 -13.12 -2.36
CA SER A 23 -18.32 -11.86 -2.68
C SER A 23 -16.88 -12.21 -3.00
N LYS A 24 -16.58 -12.40 -4.29
CA LYS A 24 -15.21 -12.60 -4.73
C LYS A 24 -14.53 -11.26 -4.49
N ASP A 25 -13.56 -11.26 -3.58
CA ASP A 25 -12.69 -10.12 -3.39
C ASP A 25 -12.05 -9.78 -4.74
N VAL A 26 -12.12 -8.51 -5.09
CA VAL A 26 -11.46 -7.91 -6.24
C VAL A 26 -10.22 -7.22 -5.72
N PHE A 27 -9.08 -7.42 -6.39
CA PHE A 27 -7.88 -6.67 -6.08
C PHE A 27 -8.02 -5.26 -6.65
N MET A 28 -7.68 -4.27 -5.84
CA MET A 28 -7.60 -2.86 -6.19
C MET A 28 -6.16 -2.38 -5.95
N PHE A 29 -5.72 -1.41 -6.74
CA PHE A 29 -4.41 -0.82 -6.64
C PHE A 29 -4.57 0.70 -6.64
N SER A 30 -4.15 1.37 -5.56
CA SER A 30 -3.99 2.83 -5.55
C SER A 30 -2.64 3.19 -6.14
N TYR A 31 -2.59 4.20 -7.01
CA TYR A 31 -1.35 4.67 -7.60
C TYR A 31 -1.42 6.14 -7.99
N PHE A 32 -0.29 6.66 -8.43
CA PHE A 32 -0.18 7.97 -9.06
C PHE A 32 0.58 7.87 -10.38
N LYS A 33 0.54 8.93 -11.18
CA LYS A 33 1.30 9.04 -12.44
C LYS A 33 2.24 10.24 -12.38
N ASN A 34 3.25 10.27 -13.25
CA ASN A 34 4.22 11.38 -13.32
C ASN A 34 4.81 11.71 -11.94
N ASN A 35 4.67 12.92 -11.40
CA ASN A 35 5.08 13.21 -10.02
C ASN A 35 3.92 13.28 -9.03
N GLY A 36 2.71 12.89 -9.44
CA GLY A 36 1.51 12.88 -8.62
C GLY A 36 0.72 14.19 -8.69
N GLU A 37 0.90 14.98 -9.75
CA GLU A 37 0.25 16.28 -9.91
C GLU A 37 -1.26 16.17 -10.16
N ASP A 38 -1.73 15.08 -10.79
CA ASP A 38 -3.14 14.82 -11.09
C ASP A 38 -3.87 14.05 -9.98
N GLY A 39 -3.15 13.27 -9.18
CA GLY A 39 -3.62 12.75 -7.91
C GLY A 39 -3.80 11.24 -7.85
N LEU A 40 -4.87 10.80 -7.17
CA LEU A 40 -5.17 9.39 -6.95
C LEU A 40 -5.71 8.72 -8.21
N HIS A 41 -5.06 7.66 -8.65
CA HIS A 41 -5.60 6.74 -9.65
C HIS A 41 -5.89 5.36 -9.00
N LEU A 42 -6.84 4.64 -9.59
CA LEU A 42 -7.23 3.30 -9.14
C LEU A 42 -7.21 2.32 -10.32
N ALA A 43 -6.66 1.13 -10.10
CA ALA A 43 -6.72 0.01 -11.03
C ALA A 43 -7.28 -1.22 -10.32
N TYR A 44 -7.94 -2.11 -11.07
CA TYR A 44 -8.49 -3.34 -10.53
C TYR A 44 -7.96 -4.57 -11.25
N SER A 45 -7.96 -5.70 -10.55
CA SER A 45 -7.67 -7.01 -11.09
C SER A 45 -8.57 -8.07 -10.46
N MET A 46 -9.03 -9.02 -11.29
CA MET A 46 -9.81 -10.17 -10.81
C MET A 46 -8.94 -11.36 -10.39
N ASP A 47 -7.72 -11.41 -10.91
CA ASP A 47 -6.75 -12.48 -10.67
C ASP A 47 -5.50 -12.02 -9.91
N GLY A 48 -5.36 -10.70 -9.69
CA GLY A 48 -4.19 -10.06 -9.10
C GLY A 48 -3.02 -9.90 -10.08
N LEU A 49 -3.10 -10.44 -11.30
CA LEU A 49 -1.99 -10.44 -12.26
C LEU A 49 -2.21 -9.43 -13.36
N LYS A 50 -3.43 -9.34 -13.89
CA LYS A 50 -3.78 -8.45 -15.00
C LYS A 50 -4.60 -7.27 -14.48
N TRP A 51 -3.96 -6.11 -14.40
CA TRP A 51 -4.54 -4.88 -13.87
C TRP A 51 -5.10 -3.99 -14.97
N LYS A 52 -6.23 -3.37 -14.69
CA LYS A 52 -6.91 -2.43 -15.59
C LYS A 52 -7.22 -1.15 -14.85
N ALA A 53 -6.86 -0.01 -15.42
CA ALA A 53 -7.21 1.30 -14.88
C ALA A 53 -8.74 1.43 -14.80
N LEU A 54 -9.21 2.05 -13.72
CA LEU A 54 -10.58 2.52 -13.58
C LEU A 54 -10.74 3.92 -14.15
N ASN A 55 -11.99 4.32 -14.39
CA ASN A 55 -12.33 5.68 -14.80
C ASN A 55 -11.56 6.20 -16.03
N ASN A 56 -11.26 5.32 -16.99
CA ASN A 56 -10.42 5.64 -18.16
C ASN A 56 -9.06 6.26 -17.77
N ASP A 57 -8.49 5.77 -16.66
CA ASP A 57 -7.24 6.25 -16.08
C ASP A 57 -7.26 7.76 -15.73
N GLN A 58 -8.44 8.27 -15.37
CA GLN A 58 -8.59 9.62 -14.81
C GLN A 58 -8.51 9.58 -13.29
N SER A 59 -7.92 10.64 -12.71
CA SER A 59 -7.79 10.81 -11.27
C SER A 59 -9.15 10.81 -10.56
N PHE A 60 -9.19 10.17 -9.39
CA PHE A 60 -10.30 10.09 -8.45
C PHE A 60 -10.24 11.19 -7.38
N LEU A 61 -9.04 11.74 -7.13
CA LEU A 61 -8.85 12.79 -6.13
C LEU A 61 -7.62 13.62 -6.46
N GLU A 62 -7.82 14.88 -6.83
CA GLU A 62 -6.73 15.84 -7.07
C GLU A 62 -6.10 16.32 -5.75
N PRO A 63 -4.77 16.45 -5.66
CA PRO A 63 -4.09 16.96 -4.47
C PRO A 63 -4.36 18.45 -4.22
N LYS A 64 -4.62 18.81 -2.97
CA LYS A 64 -4.87 20.21 -2.53
C LYS A 64 -3.91 20.67 -1.44
N LEU A 65 -3.16 19.75 -0.85
CA LEU A 65 -2.26 20.01 0.27
C LEU A 65 -0.87 20.45 -0.18
N SER A 66 -0.18 21.19 0.69
CA SER A 66 1.13 21.80 0.47
C SER A 66 1.16 22.79 -0.71
N LYS A 67 2.32 23.44 -0.90
CA LYS A 67 2.52 24.33 -2.06
C LYS A 67 2.70 23.55 -3.36
N ASP A 68 3.32 22.38 -3.28
CA ASP A 68 3.65 21.57 -4.45
C ASP A 68 2.44 20.81 -4.99
N LYS A 69 1.42 20.58 -4.16
CA LYS A 69 0.18 19.87 -4.51
C LYS A 69 0.48 18.54 -5.21
N LEU A 70 1.25 17.68 -4.55
CA LEU A 70 1.52 16.34 -5.03
C LEU A 70 0.70 15.30 -4.24
N MET A 71 0.36 14.21 -4.90
CA MET A 71 -0.09 12.97 -4.29
C MET A 71 0.74 11.82 -4.83
N ARG A 72 1.76 11.43 -4.07
CA ARG A 72 2.59 10.28 -4.39
C ARG A 72 2.43 9.18 -3.37
N ASP A 73 2.69 7.97 -3.82
CA ASP A 73 2.72 6.77 -2.98
C ASP A 73 1.42 6.61 -2.17
N PRO A 74 0.21 6.70 -2.79
CA PRO A 74 -1.03 6.64 -2.04
C PRO A 74 -1.26 5.25 -1.46
N CYS A 75 -1.31 5.16 -0.13
CA CYS A 75 -1.66 3.94 0.60
C CYS A 75 -3.11 3.99 1.05
N ILE A 76 -3.91 2.99 0.69
CA ILE A 76 -5.30 2.83 1.09
C ILE A 76 -5.50 1.54 1.89
N ILE A 77 -6.15 1.64 3.05
CA ILE A 77 -6.68 0.48 3.79
C ILE A 77 -8.16 0.65 4.09
N PHE A 78 -8.88 -0.46 4.29
CA PHE A 78 -10.24 -0.45 4.82
C PHE A 78 -10.21 -0.64 6.34
N GLY A 79 -10.70 0.36 7.06
CA GLY A 79 -10.76 0.38 8.52
C GLY A 79 -11.96 -0.37 9.09
N PRO A 80 -11.91 -0.80 10.37
CA PRO A 80 -13.05 -1.42 11.04
C PRO A 80 -14.23 -0.47 11.30
N ASP A 81 -14.02 0.84 11.12
CA ASP A 81 -15.07 1.86 11.16
C ASP A 81 -15.89 1.94 9.86
N GLY A 82 -15.60 1.06 8.89
CA GLY A 82 -16.34 0.95 7.64
C GLY A 82 -15.91 1.98 6.60
N LYS A 83 -14.72 2.57 6.72
CA LYS A 83 -14.18 3.56 5.79
C LYS A 83 -12.88 3.10 5.17
N TYR A 84 -12.63 3.56 3.96
CA TYR A 84 -11.31 3.58 3.36
C TYR A 84 -10.54 4.79 3.91
N HIS A 85 -9.33 4.55 4.40
CA HIS A 85 -8.41 5.59 4.85
C HIS A 85 -7.24 5.64 3.89
N MET A 86 -6.86 6.85 3.47
CA MET A 86 -5.74 7.07 2.57
C MET A 86 -4.72 8.01 3.18
N VAL A 87 -3.44 7.68 3.03
CA VAL A 87 -2.31 8.60 3.25
C VAL A 87 -1.43 8.68 2.00
N TRP A 88 -0.69 9.78 1.86
CA TRP A 88 0.21 10.00 0.71
C TRP A 88 1.31 11.03 1.01
N THR A 89 2.35 11.02 0.18
CA THR A 89 3.40 12.06 0.14
C THR A 89 2.88 13.32 -0.53
N VAL A 90 2.90 14.46 0.18
CA VAL A 90 2.33 15.74 -0.31
C VAL A 90 3.31 16.62 -1.09
N SER A 91 4.62 16.44 -0.89
CA SER A 91 5.68 17.32 -1.41
C SER A 91 7.06 16.65 -1.31
N TRP A 92 8.03 17.15 -2.07
CA TRP A 92 9.44 16.75 -1.98
C TRP A 92 10.15 17.28 -0.71
N GLY A 93 9.64 18.33 -0.08
CA GLY A 93 10.37 19.08 0.96
C GLY A 93 9.56 19.45 2.19
N GLU A 94 8.39 18.85 2.40
CA GLU A 94 7.53 19.12 3.55
C GLU A 94 7.64 18.04 4.64
N ASN A 95 7.32 18.43 5.87
CA ASN A 95 7.49 17.62 7.08
C ASN A 95 6.18 16.95 7.54
N GLY A 96 5.28 16.69 6.59
CA GLY A 96 3.99 16.09 6.84
C GLY A 96 3.51 15.25 5.67
N ILE A 97 2.39 14.57 5.89
CA ILE A 97 1.75 13.69 4.92
C ILE A 97 0.29 14.11 4.73
N GLY A 98 -0.32 13.65 3.65
CA GLY A 98 -1.74 13.88 3.40
C GLY A 98 -2.59 12.78 4.01
N TYR A 99 -3.84 13.12 4.33
CA TYR A 99 -4.86 12.17 4.75
C TYR A 99 -6.23 12.53 4.20
N ALA A 100 -7.00 11.52 3.82
CA ALA A 100 -8.42 11.61 3.50
C ALA A 100 -9.08 10.24 3.76
N ASN A 101 -10.41 10.23 3.92
CA ASN A 101 -11.18 8.99 4.00
C ASN A 101 -12.35 9.00 3.03
N SER A 102 -12.86 7.82 2.71
CA SER A 102 -14.00 7.61 1.83
C SER A 102 -14.81 6.40 2.28
N ILE A 103 -16.11 6.38 1.99
CA ILE A 103 -16.96 5.20 2.19
C ILE A 103 -17.10 4.35 0.92
N ASP A 104 -16.69 4.87 -0.23
CA ASP A 104 -16.98 4.30 -1.56
C ASP A 104 -15.85 4.47 -2.59
N LEU A 105 -14.66 4.91 -2.14
CA LEU A 105 -13.47 5.20 -2.95
C LEU A 105 -13.65 6.26 -4.05
N LYS A 106 -14.84 6.89 -4.14
CA LYS A 106 -15.21 7.87 -5.16
C LYS A 106 -15.40 9.25 -4.55
N ASN A 107 -16.12 9.31 -3.42
CA ASN A 107 -16.38 10.51 -2.67
C ASN A 107 -15.43 10.55 -1.48
N TRP A 108 -14.44 11.43 -1.56
CA TRP A 108 -13.41 11.61 -0.53
C TRP A 108 -13.75 12.78 0.38
N SER A 109 -13.38 12.64 1.66
CA SER A 109 -13.44 13.73 2.64
C SER A 109 -12.54 14.90 2.23
N GLU A 110 -12.67 16.01 2.94
CA GLU A 110 -11.66 17.06 2.91
C GLU A 110 -10.27 16.46 3.23
N GLN A 111 -9.25 16.93 2.50
CA GLN A 111 -7.87 16.51 2.70
C GLN A 111 -7.29 17.20 3.93
N LYS A 112 -6.58 16.45 4.75
CA LYS A 112 -5.90 16.96 5.94
C LYS A 112 -4.40 16.77 5.81
N PHE A 113 -3.65 17.80 6.19
CA PHE A 113 -2.19 17.70 6.36
C PHE A 113 -1.88 17.21 7.77
N ILE A 114 -1.21 16.07 7.90
CA ILE A 114 -0.75 15.52 9.17
C ILE A 114 0.73 15.87 9.33
N PRO A 115 1.11 16.73 10.30
CA PRO A 115 2.47 17.26 10.47
C PRO A 115 3.41 16.29 11.19
N VAL A 116 3.55 15.07 10.67
CA VAL A 116 4.20 13.94 11.34
C VAL A 116 5.66 14.16 11.76
N MET A 117 6.37 15.11 11.15
CA MET A 117 7.77 15.44 11.47
C MET A 117 8.00 16.93 11.74
N GLN A 118 6.95 17.76 11.84
CA GLN A 118 7.11 19.21 11.99
C GLN A 118 7.83 19.61 13.30
N HIS A 119 7.75 18.77 14.32
CA HIS A 119 8.42 18.97 15.61
C HIS A 119 9.94 18.68 15.56
N GLU A 120 10.40 17.88 14.60
CA GLU A 120 11.81 17.45 14.50
C GLU A 120 12.59 18.42 13.59
N LYS A 121 13.46 19.22 14.22
CA LYS A 121 14.27 20.22 13.51
C LYS A 121 15.25 19.54 12.55
N GLY A 122 15.41 20.11 11.36
CA GLY A 122 16.33 19.60 10.35
C GLY A 122 15.77 18.43 9.53
N THR A 123 14.51 18.05 9.76
CA THR A 123 13.75 17.18 8.85
C THR A 123 13.68 17.82 7.47
N ARG A 124 13.99 17.02 6.44
CA ARG A 124 13.92 17.43 5.03
C ARG A 124 12.65 16.99 4.32
N ASN A 125 12.04 15.89 4.75
CA ASN A 125 10.95 15.25 4.01
C ASN A 125 10.12 14.29 4.89
N SER A 126 8.91 13.97 4.45
CA SER A 126 8.09 12.84 4.92
C SER A 126 7.50 12.12 3.71
N TRP A 127 8.08 10.98 3.35
CA TRP A 127 7.82 10.29 2.07
C TRP A 127 7.32 8.86 2.26
N ALA A 128 6.60 8.38 1.24
CA ALA A 128 6.06 7.03 1.12
C ALA A 128 5.35 6.54 2.40
N PRO A 129 4.32 7.26 2.89
CA PRO A 129 3.60 6.81 4.07
C PRO A 129 2.73 5.59 3.76
N GLU A 130 2.70 4.65 4.70
CA GLU A 130 1.85 3.46 4.67
C GLU A 130 1.02 3.35 5.95
N LEU A 131 -0.09 2.60 5.85
CA LEU A 131 -1.04 2.36 6.92
C LEU A 131 -1.11 0.88 7.27
N PHE A 132 -1.21 0.59 8.56
CA PHE A 132 -1.54 -0.73 9.07
C PHE A 132 -2.55 -0.60 10.21
N TYR A 133 -3.62 -1.39 10.22
CA TYR A 133 -4.53 -1.42 11.37
C TYR A 133 -4.10 -2.50 12.37
N ASP A 134 -3.71 -2.08 13.57
CA ASP A 134 -3.41 -2.99 14.67
C ASP A 134 -4.71 -3.41 15.38
N ASP A 135 -5.18 -4.61 15.06
CA ASP A 135 -6.36 -5.22 15.68
C ASP A 135 -6.20 -5.47 17.18
N LYS A 136 -4.98 -5.60 17.71
CA LYS A 136 -4.75 -5.87 19.13
C LYS A 136 -4.89 -4.60 19.95
N GLU A 137 -4.23 -3.53 19.52
CA GLU A 137 -4.25 -2.23 20.21
C GLU A 137 -5.41 -1.33 19.76
N LYS A 138 -6.16 -1.75 18.73
CA LYS A 138 -7.30 -1.04 18.13
C LYS A 138 -6.93 0.37 17.69
N GLN A 139 -5.86 0.47 16.91
CA GLN A 139 -5.33 1.73 16.41
C GLN A 139 -4.69 1.56 15.03
N TYR A 140 -4.61 2.65 14.28
CA TYR A 140 -3.84 2.74 13.05
C TYR A 140 -2.39 3.05 13.38
N LEU A 141 -1.49 2.30 12.76
CA LEU A 141 -0.07 2.58 12.63
C LEU A 141 0.14 3.30 11.30
N ILE A 142 0.78 4.47 11.36
CA ILE A 142 1.22 5.22 10.18
C ILE A 142 2.74 5.26 10.21
N PHE A 143 3.39 4.88 9.13
CA PHE A 143 4.86 4.83 9.05
C PHE A 143 5.35 5.37 7.70
N TRP A 144 6.50 6.02 7.70
CA TRP A 144 7.03 6.77 6.55
C TRP A 144 8.54 6.93 6.65
N ALA A 145 9.18 7.37 5.56
CA ALA A 145 10.60 7.64 5.49
C ALA A 145 10.92 9.14 5.61
N SER A 146 11.92 9.48 6.43
CA SER A 146 12.37 10.86 6.63
C SER A 146 13.88 10.95 6.76
N THR A 147 14.47 11.97 6.13
CA THR A 147 15.84 12.40 6.39
C THR A 147 15.84 13.52 7.43
N VAL A 148 16.66 13.37 8.48
CA VAL A 148 16.91 14.41 9.48
C VAL A 148 18.38 14.79 9.41
N SER A 149 18.67 16.04 9.06
CA SER A 149 20.00 16.49 8.60
C SER A 149 21.15 16.27 9.59
N ASP A 150 20.84 16.25 10.88
CA ASP A 150 21.82 16.09 11.96
C ASP A 150 21.89 14.65 12.50
N LYS A 151 21.13 13.71 11.93
CA LYS A 151 21.10 12.29 12.34
C LYS A 151 21.74 11.38 11.29
N PHE A 152 22.23 10.23 11.74
CA PHE A 152 22.75 9.12 10.91
C PHE A 152 23.89 9.53 9.95
N ASN A 153 24.73 10.48 10.38
CA ASN A 153 25.78 11.08 9.55
C ASN A 153 26.79 10.06 8.96
N ASN A 154 26.93 8.89 9.57
CA ASN A 154 27.80 7.80 9.10
C ASN A 154 27.38 7.24 7.73
N THR A 155 26.10 7.33 7.35
CA THR A 155 25.59 6.82 6.05
C THR A 155 25.31 7.94 5.04
N ARG A 156 25.54 9.21 5.40
CA ARG A 156 25.20 10.37 4.56
C ARG A 156 25.92 10.41 3.20
N ASN A 157 27.11 9.83 3.11
CA ASN A 157 27.89 9.78 1.87
C ASN A 157 27.46 8.64 0.93
N GLN A 158 26.42 7.88 1.30
CA GLN A 158 25.94 6.71 0.55
C GLN A 158 24.60 6.96 -0.15
N THR A 159 24.17 8.22 -0.24
CA THR A 159 22.80 8.60 -0.60
C THR A 159 22.72 9.38 -1.90
N GLU A 160 21.54 9.39 -2.50
CA GLU A 160 21.15 10.26 -3.60
C GLU A 160 20.68 11.61 -3.04
N ASP A 161 21.25 12.72 -3.54
CA ASP A 161 20.91 14.11 -3.13
C ASP A 161 20.87 14.37 -1.61
N GLY A 162 21.70 13.63 -0.87
CA GLY A 162 21.83 13.72 0.59
C GLY A 162 20.62 13.18 1.37
N TYR A 163 19.67 12.51 0.73
CA TYR A 163 18.49 11.95 1.38
C TYR A 163 18.86 10.63 2.08
N ASN A 164 19.13 10.74 3.38
CA ASN A 164 19.55 9.67 4.28
C ASN A 164 18.39 9.30 5.20
N HIS A 165 17.44 8.57 4.63
CA HIS A 165 16.18 8.20 5.26
C HIS A 165 16.35 7.15 6.34
N ARG A 166 15.47 7.24 7.33
CA ARG A 166 15.07 6.14 8.20
C ARG A 166 13.56 6.09 8.30
N MET A 167 13.05 4.94 8.73
CA MET A 167 11.62 4.77 8.94
C MET A 167 11.23 5.34 10.30
N TYR A 168 10.13 6.08 10.32
CA TYR A 168 9.49 6.61 11.51
C TYR A 168 8.04 6.18 11.54
N TYR A 169 7.42 6.24 12.71
CA TYR A 169 6.01 5.92 12.86
C TYR A 169 5.31 6.77 13.93
N THR A 170 3.99 6.86 13.80
CA THR A 170 3.06 7.33 14.84
C THR A 170 1.82 6.43 14.84
N THR A 171 1.02 6.49 15.90
CA THR A 171 -0.27 5.80 15.96
C THR A 171 -1.42 6.77 16.18
N THR A 172 -2.60 6.39 15.71
CA THR A 172 -3.84 7.15 15.90
C THR A 172 -5.04 6.21 15.97
N LYS A 173 -6.10 6.62 16.65
CA LYS A 173 -7.38 5.89 16.64
C LYS A 173 -8.44 6.55 15.75
N ASP A 174 -8.23 7.82 15.40
CA ASP A 174 -9.26 8.70 14.84
C ASP A 174 -8.76 9.60 13.70
N PHE A 175 -7.45 9.58 13.40
CA PHE A 175 -6.78 10.50 12.46
C PHE A 175 -6.94 11.99 12.83
N GLU A 176 -7.15 12.28 14.12
CA GLU A 176 -7.14 13.63 14.70
C GLU A 176 -6.06 13.74 15.77
N ASN A 177 -5.96 12.72 16.64
CA ASN A 177 -5.02 12.64 17.73
C ASN A 177 -3.95 11.60 17.41
N PHE A 178 -2.68 11.99 17.54
CA PHE A 178 -1.52 11.17 17.19
C PHE A 178 -0.61 10.96 18.39
N SER A 179 -0.01 9.78 18.48
CA SER A 179 1.09 9.55 19.42
C SER A 179 2.31 10.38 19.02
N GLU A 180 3.27 10.50 19.93
CA GLU A 180 4.60 10.99 19.57
C GLU A 180 5.20 10.13 18.44
N THR A 181 5.87 10.78 17.50
CA THR A 181 6.61 10.13 16.43
C THR A 181 7.83 9.42 17.00
N LYS A 182 8.07 8.18 16.56
CA LYS A 182 9.18 7.35 17.00
C LYS A 182 9.97 6.82 15.81
N LEU A 183 11.27 6.58 16.03
CA LEU A 183 12.10 5.84 15.08
C LEU A 183 11.55 4.41 14.98
N PHE A 184 11.43 3.91 13.76
CA PHE A 184 10.81 2.62 13.48
C PHE A 184 11.82 1.57 13.01
N VAL A 185 12.65 1.92 12.02
CA VAL A 185 13.67 1.04 11.45
C VAL A 185 14.95 1.84 11.22
N GLU A 186 16.02 1.40 11.87
CA GLU A 186 17.39 1.92 11.76
C GLU A 186 18.36 0.74 11.67
N PRO A 187 18.71 0.29 10.46
CA PRO A 187 19.57 -0.88 10.30
C PRO A 187 21.04 -0.52 10.09
N GLY A 188 21.41 0.76 10.23
CA GLY A 188 22.76 1.25 9.96
C GLY A 188 23.02 1.58 8.49
N PHE A 189 22.00 1.57 7.63
CA PHE A 189 22.04 1.97 6.21
C PHE A 189 20.73 2.67 5.80
N ASN A 190 20.72 3.26 4.60
CA ASN A 190 19.61 4.07 4.11
C ASN A 190 18.40 3.20 3.72
N VAL A 191 17.20 3.50 4.22
CA VAL A 191 15.99 2.71 3.93
C VAL A 191 14.76 3.57 3.66
N ILE A 192 13.89 3.11 2.77
CA ILE A 192 12.63 3.76 2.38
C ILE A 192 11.61 2.72 1.90
N ASP A 193 10.40 3.14 1.59
CA ASP A 193 9.34 2.33 0.98
C ASP A 193 9.10 1.00 1.72
N ALA A 194 8.66 1.10 2.97
CA ALA A 194 8.31 -0.08 3.75
C ALA A 194 6.83 -0.41 3.57
N THR A 195 6.50 -1.70 3.62
CA THR A 195 5.12 -2.21 3.70
C THR A 195 5.07 -3.36 4.71
N ILE A 196 3.99 -3.45 5.49
CA ILE A 196 3.83 -4.46 6.56
C ILE A 196 2.61 -5.32 6.30
N THR A 197 2.73 -6.62 6.54
CA THR A 197 1.60 -7.55 6.49
C THR A 197 1.66 -8.56 7.62
N LYS A 198 0.48 -8.94 8.13
CA LYS A 198 0.34 -9.99 9.13
C LYS A 198 0.53 -11.38 8.52
N ASN A 199 1.31 -12.23 9.17
CA ASN A 199 1.55 -13.62 8.80
C ASN A 199 1.29 -14.53 10.02
N GLY A 200 0.06 -15.00 10.16
CA GLY A 200 -0.35 -15.78 11.33
C GLY A 200 -0.31 -14.93 12.61
N ASN A 201 0.54 -15.31 13.56
CA ASN A 201 0.76 -14.57 14.81
C ASN A 201 1.94 -13.58 14.72
N GLU A 202 2.64 -13.56 13.60
CA GLU A 202 3.79 -12.69 13.35
C GLU A 202 3.43 -11.65 12.27
N TYR A 203 4.40 -10.80 11.98
CA TYR A 203 4.36 -9.80 10.93
C TYR A 203 5.61 -9.95 10.08
N PHE A 204 5.49 -9.63 8.79
CA PHE A 204 6.65 -9.36 7.96
C PHE A 204 6.58 -7.96 7.39
N MET A 205 7.75 -7.38 7.20
CA MET A 205 7.95 -6.13 6.49
C MET A 205 8.76 -6.39 5.24
N ILE A 206 8.38 -5.77 4.13
CA ILE A 206 9.24 -5.60 2.96
C ILE A 206 9.69 -4.15 2.94
N ILE A 207 10.98 -3.90 2.78
CA ILE A 207 11.56 -2.56 2.81
C ILE A 207 12.70 -2.44 1.80
N LYS A 208 12.87 -1.26 1.20
CA LYS A 208 13.94 -0.96 0.25
C LYS A 208 15.21 -0.53 0.98
N ASP A 209 16.34 -1.15 0.63
CA ASP A 209 17.67 -0.59 0.87
C ASP A 209 17.94 0.48 -0.19
N GLU A 210 18.02 1.74 0.24
CA GLU A 210 18.17 2.93 -0.62
C GLU A 210 19.64 3.32 -0.84
N THR A 211 20.58 2.49 -0.39
CA THR A 211 22.03 2.71 -0.52
C THR A 211 22.46 2.83 -1.98
N LEU A 212 23.18 3.91 -2.31
CA LEU A 212 23.67 4.22 -3.66
C LEU A 212 25.16 3.91 -3.85
N VAL A 213 25.98 4.08 -2.80
CA VAL A 213 27.45 4.02 -2.86
C VAL A 213 27.96 3.14 -1.70
N PRO A 214 29.02 2.33 -1.86
CA PRO A 214 29.90 2.20 -3.05
C PRO A 214 29.29 1.42 -4.21
N GLU A 215 28.25 0.64 -3.94
CA GLU A 215 27.49 -0.10 -4.93
C GLU A 215 26.01 0.19 -4.69
N ALA A 216 25.27 0.50 -5.75
CA ALA A 216 23.85 0.74 -5.64
C ALA A 216 23.14 -0.56 -5.27
N LYS A 217 22.57 -0.60 -4.06
CA LYS A 217 21.72 -1.70 -3.61
C LYS A 217 20.34 -1.52 -4.22
N LYS A 218 19.57 -0.52 -3.78
CA LYS A 218 18.25 -0.17 -4.37
C LYS A 218 17.36 -1.42 -4.52
N SER A 219 17.40 -2.30 -3.53
CA SER A 219 16.83 -3.65 -3.52
C SER A 219 15.88 -3.83 -2.36
N LEU A 220 14.97 -4.79 -2.47
CA LEU A 220 14.02 -5.13 -1.42
C LEU A 220 14.58 -6.20 -0.49
N HIS A 221 14.26 -6.07 0.78
CA HIS A 221 14.59 -7.02 1.84
C HIS A 221 13.35 -7.34 2.67
N LEU A 222 13.37 -8.51 3.31
CA LEU A 222 12.30 -8.98 4.19
C LEU A 222 12.79 -9.03 5.64
N LEU A 223 11.92 -8.62 6.57
CA LEU A 223 12.11 -8.75 8.01
C LEU A 223 10.91 -9.52 8.60
N LEU A 224 11.16 -10.35 9.61
CA LEU A 224 10.13 -11.09 10.36
C LEU A 224 10.18 -10.69 11.83
N SER A 225 9.04 -10.34 12.41
CA SER A 225 8.92 -9.99 13.83
C SER A 225 7.58 -10.47 14.39
N ASP A 226 7.58 -10.90 15.64
CA ASP A 226 6.35 -11.17 16.42
C ASP A 226 5.80 -9.90 17.09
N ASN A 227 6.51 -8.77 16.97
CA ASN A 227 6.15 -7.48 17.52
C ASN A 227 6.06 -6.40 16.44
N LEU A 228 4.84 -5.95 16.15
CA LEU A 228 4.54 -4.91 15.15
C LEU A 228 5.32 -3.59 15.35
N TYR A 229 5.75 -3.30 16.59
CA TYR A 229 6.42 -2.05 16.94
C TYR A 229 7.92 -2.19 17.19
N ASP A 230 8.49 -3.39 17.05
CA ASP A 230 9.92 -3.64 17.20
C ASP A 230 10.47 -4.45 16.01
N TRP A 231 11.24 -3.76 15.17
CA TRP A 231 11.87 -4.30 13.97
C TRP A 231 13.40 -4.38 14.11
N ASN A 232 13.92 -4.44 15.34
CA ASN A 232 15.33 -4.74 15.57
C ASN A 232 15.62 -6.24 15.36
N VAL A 233 15.39 -6.69 14.12
CA VAL A 233 15.53 -8.05 13.66
C VAL A 233 16.44 -8.08 12.43
N PRO A 234 17.09 -9.22 12.13
CA PRO A 234 17.92 -9.34 10.94
C PRO A 234 17.13 -9.11 9.65
N PHE A 235 17.74 -8.42 8.71
CA PHE A 235 17.26 -8.36 7.33
C PHE A 235 17.59 -9.67 6.62
N SER A 236 16.70 -10.13 5.75
CA SER A 236 17.03 -11.19 4.80
C SER A 236 18.12 -10.75 3.82
N ASP A 237 18.67 -11.72 3.08
CA ASP A 237 19.31 -11.41 1.80
C ASP A 237 18.32 -10.64 0.89
N ALA A 238 18.85 -9.89 -0.08
CA ALA A 238 18.02 -9.16 -1.03
C ALA A 238 17.09 -10.14 -1.78
N ILE A 239 15.78 -9.87 -1.73
CA ILE A 239 14.77 -10.69 -2.42
C ILE A 239 14.57 -10.26 -3.87
N SER A 240 15.06 -9.07 -4.24
CA SER A 240 15.00 -8.50 -5.57
C SER A 240 16.38 -8.11 -6.10
N TRP A 241 16.46 -7.87 -7.40
CA TRP A 241 17.56 -7.12 -8.01
C TRP A 241 17.49 -5.62 -7.63
N SER A 242 18.53 -4.87 -8.02
CA SER A 242 18.63 -3.42 -7.81
C SER A 242 17.72 -2.57 -8.69
N TRP A 243 17.50 -1.32 -8.29
CA TRP A 243 16.69 -0.32 -9.00
C TRP A 243 15.21 -0.70 -9.04
N VAL A 244 14.70 -1.12 -7.88
CA VAL A 244 13.27 -1.35 -7.63
C VAL A 244 12.84 -0.56 -6.40
N GLU A 245 11.56 -0.19 -6.33
CA GLU A 245 11.03 0.60 -5.22
C GLU A 245 9.54 0.36 -4.98
N GLY A 246 9.01 0.94 -3.91
CA GLY A 246 7.58 0.92 -3.61
C GLY A 246 6.95 -0.47 -3.55
N PRO A 247 7.45 -1.38 -2.68
CA PRO A 247 6.87 -2.71 -2.54
C PRO A 247 5.46 -2.62 -1.97
N THR A 248 4.56 -3.47 -2.47
CA THR A 248 3.25 -3.70 -1.86
C THR A 248 2.86 -5.17 -1.98
N VAL A 249 2.15 -5.70 -0.98
CA VAL A 249 1.99 -7.16 -0.83
C VAL A 249 0.53 -7.56 -0.72
N THR A 250 0.17 -8.66 -1.36
CA THR A 250 -1.13 -9.31 -1.18
C THR A 250 -1.01 -10.83 -1.21
N ARG A 251 -2.14 -11.51 -0.94
CA ARG A 251 -2.27 -12.95 -1.14
C ARG A 251 -3.14 -13.29 -2.34
N ILE A 252 -2.60 -14.13 -3.22
CA ILE A 252 -3.32 -14.76 -4.33
C ILE A 252 -3.30 -16.28 -4.08
N GLY A 253 -4.46 -16.85 -3.73
CA GLY A 253 -4.52 -18.23 -3.25
C GLY A 253 -3.64 -18.43 -2.02
N ASP A 254 -2.73 -19.40 -2.09
CA ASP A 254 -1.78 -19.74 -1.01
C ASP A 254 -0.45 -18.99 -1.12
N GLU A 255 -0.29 -18.12 -2.11
CA GLU A 255 0.96 -17.42 -2.42
C GLU A 255 0.90 -15.96 -1.98
N TRP A 256 1.97 -15.52 -1.33
CA TRP A 256 2.30 -14.11 -1.21
C TRP A 256 2.75 -13.59 -2.57
N VAL A 257 2.27 -12.42 -2.95
CA VAL A 257 2.71 -11.71 -4.15
C VAL A 257 3.09 -10.29 -3.77
N ILE A 258 4.34 -9.93 -4.07
CA ILE A 258 4.91 -8.59 -3.88
C ILE A 258 5.00 -7.93 -5.25
N TYR A 259 4.35 -6.78 -5.41
CA TYR A 259 4.54 -5.90 -6.57
C TYR A 259 5.51 -4.78 -6.20
N PHE A 260 6.26 -4.28 -7.17
CA PHE A 260 7.18 -3.16 -6.98
C PHE A 260 7.45 -2.44 -8.30
N ASP A 261 7.78 -1.15 -8.21
CA ASP A 261 8.11 -0.30 -9.35
C ASP A 261 9.57 -0.55 -9.79
N GLN A 262 9.77 -1.01 -11.02
CA GLN A 262 11.08 -1.05 -11.68
C GLN A 262 11.30 0.30 -12.38
N TYR A 263 11.43 1.36 -11.59
CA TYR A 263 11.34 2.76 -12.06
C TYR A 263 12.29 3.15 -13.19
N ARG A 264 13.45 2.49 -13.31
CA ARG A 264 14.38 2.70 -14.44
C ARG A 264 13.97 2.00 -15.73
N LYS A 265 13.12 0.97 -15.64
CA LYS A 265 12.54 0.25 -16.78
C LYS A 265 11.17 0.81 -17.18
N GLY A 266 10.52 1.59 -16.31
CA GLY A 266 9.19 2.12 -16.54
C GLY A 266 8.11 1.03 -16.50
N SER A 267 8.33 -0.02 -15.71
CA SER A 267 7.45 -1.19 -15.59
C SER A 267 7.30 -1.60 -14.13
N PHE A 268 6.26 -2.35 -13.81
CA PHE A 268 6.15 -3.05 -12.52
C PHE A 268 6.74 -4.44 -12.61
N GLY A 269 7.41 -4.87 -11.54
CA GLY A 269 7.83 -6.25 -11.33
C GLY A 269 6.96 -6.93 -10.27
N ALA A 270 7.04 -8.25 -10.22
CA ALA A 270 6.41 -9.02 -9.15
C ALA A 270 7.20 -10.27 -8.77
N LEU A 271 7.22 -10.55 -7.47
CA LEU A 271 7.76 -11.78 -6.90
C LEU A 271 6.63 -12.52 -6.19
N LYS A 272 6.63 -13.85 -6.24
CA LYS A 272 5.73 -14.68 -5.43
C LYS A 272 6.48 -15.69 -4.57
N SER A 273 5.88 -16.03 -3.43
CA SER A 273 6.41 -17.05 -2.52
C SER A 273 5.30 -17.69 -1.70
N ARG A 274 5.48 -18.96 -1.31
CA ARG A 274 4.61 -19.67 -0.36
C ARG A 274 5.14 -19.61 1.08
N ASP A 275 6.46 -19.46 1.23
CA ASP A 275 7.18 -19.64 2.50
C ASP A 275 7.95 -18.40 2.95
N LEU A 276 7.90 -17.30 2.18
CA LEU A 276 8.65 -16.06 2.39
C LEU A 276 10.18 -16.21 2.30
N VAL A 277 10.66 -17.36 1.82
CA VAL A 277 12.09 -17.68 1.68
C VAL A 277 12.44 -17.84 0.21
N ASN A 278 11.68 -18.68 -0.49
CA ASN A 278 11.88 -18.97 -1.90
C ASN A 278 10.99 -18.06 -2.76
N TRP A 279 11.62 -17.21 -3.55
CA TRP A 279 10.95 -16.22 -4.39
C TRP A 279 11.06 -16.58 -5.87
N GLU A 280 9.92 -16.56 -6.57
CA GLU A 280 9.84 -16.72 -8.03
C GLU A 280 9.50 -15.37 -8.66
N ASP A 281 10.30 -14.94 -9.64
CA ASP A 281 10.00 -13.77 -10.47
C ASP A 281 8.85 -14.10 -11.44
N ILE A 282 7.76 -13.36 -11.30
CA ILE A 282 6.56 -13.46 -12.13
C ILE A 282 6.27 -12.15 -12.87
N SER A 283 7.30 -11.30 -13.05
CA SER A 283 7.17 -10.01 -13.74
C SER A 283 6.58 -10.16 -15.16
N ASP A 284 6.93 -11.21 -15.89
CA ASP A 284 6.39 -11.48 -17.23
C ASP A 284 4.91 -11.92 -17.21
N SER A 285 4.40 -12.33 -16.04
CA SER A 285 3.02 -12.79 -15.86
C SER A 285 2.07 -11.67 -15.45
N ILE A 286 2.56 -10.50 -15.04
CA ILE A 286 1.72 -9.36 -14.65
C ILE A 286 1.53 -8.37 -15.81
N SER A 287 0.55 -7.48 -15.69
CA SER A 287 0.43 -6.30 -16.56
C SER A 287 -0.25 -5.18 -15.81
N PHE A 288 0.30 -3.97 -15.89
CA PHE A 288 -0.24 -2.78 -15.24
C PHE A 288 -0.58 -1.68 -16.24
N PRO A 289 -1.42 -0.69 -15.87
CA PRO A 289 -1.67 0.49 -16.69
C PRO A 289 -0.38 1.27 -17.00
N ASP A 290 -0.30 1.87 -18.18
CA ASP A 290 0.89 2.62 -18.59
C ASP A 290 1.13 3.85 -17.71
N GLY A 291 2.39 4.02 -17.27
CA GLY A 291 2.81 5.16 -16.46
C GLY A 291 2.35 5.11 -15.00
N ILE A 292 1.85 3.96 -14.54
CA ILE A 292 1.67 3.69 -13.11
C ILE A 292 3.00 3.83 -12.36
N ARG A 293 2.93 4.31 -11.13
CA ARG A 293 4.05 4.43 -10.19
C ARG A 293 3.64 3.84 -8.83
N HIS A 294 4.58 3.79 -7.89
CA HIS A 294 4.39 3.31 -6.52
C HIS A 294 3.01 3.63 -5.92
N GLY A 295 2.37 2.60 -5.38
CA GLY A 295 1.22 2.70 -4.49
C GLY A 295 0.89 1.32 -3.91
N THR A 296 -0.36 1.09 -3.51
CA THR A 296 -0.70 -0.03 -2.62
C THR A 296 -1.79 -0.92 -3.20
N VAL A 297 -1.58 -2.25 -3.09
CA VAL A 297 -2.63 -3.24 -3.36
C VAL A 297 -3.52 -3.43 -2.14
N PHE A 298 -4.84 -3.46 -2.35
CA PHE A 298 -5.83 -3.81 -1.35
C PHE A 298 -6.98 -4.60 -1.98
N LYS A 299 -7.95 -5.05 -1.18
CA LYS A 299 -9.10 -5.83 -1.65
C LYS A 299 -10.38 -5.06 -1.42
N VAL A 300 -11.31 -5.17 -2.37
CA VAL A 300 -12.66 -4.62 -2.29
C VAL A 300 -13.68 -5.67 -2.70
N SER A 301 -14.94 -5.48 -2.30
CA SER A 301 -16.02 -6.34 -2.79
C SER A 301 -16.28 -6.11 -4.28
N GLN A 302 -16.79 -7.13 -4.98
CA GLN A 302 -17.25 -6.96 -6.36
C GLN A 302 -18.33 -5.88 -6.50
N LYS A 303 -19.17 -5.69 -5.47
CA LYS A 303 -20.17 -4.61 -5.43
C LYS A 303 -19.50 -3.23 -5.48
N GLU A 304 -18.40 -3.06 -4.75
CA GLU A 304 -17.65 -1.80 -4.75
C GLU A 304 -17.02 -1.52 -6.12
N LEU A 305 -16.40 -2.53 -6.74
CA LEU A 305 -15.89 -2.41 -8.11
C LEU A 305 -16.99 -1.96 -9.08
N LEU A 306 -18.19 -2.55 -9.00
CA LEU A 306 -19.31 -2.18 -9.87
C LEU A 306 -19.80 -0.76 -9.61
N ASN A 307 -19.68 -0.25 -8.38
CA ASN A 307 -20.01 1.13 -8.04
C ASN A 307 -19.00 2.10 -8.68
N LEU A 308 -17.71 1.78 -8.62
CA LEU A 308 -16.63 2.59 -9.21
C LEU A 308 -16.65 2.63 -10.74
N ARG A 309 -17.25 1.64 -11.39
CA ARG A 309 -17.36 1.55 -12.86
C ARG A 309 -18.58 2.27 -13.45
N LYS A 310 -19.44 2.85 -12.61
CA LYS A 310 -20.59 3.67 -13.03
C LYS A 310 -20.21 5.15 -13.08
#